data_AF-A0A257JJK2-F1
#
_entry.id   AF-A0A257JJK2-F1
#
_cell.length_a   1.000
_cell.length_b   1.000
_cell.length_c   1.000
_cell.angle_alpha   90.00
_cell.angle_beta   90.00
_cell.angle_gamma   90.00
#
_symmetry.space_group_name_H-M   'P 1'
#
loop_
_entity.id
_entity.type
_entity.pdbx_description
1 polymer ?
#
loop_
_entity_poly.entity_id
_entity_poly.type
_entity_poly.pdbx_seq_one_letter_code
_entity_poly.pdbx_strand_id
1 'polypeptide(L)'
;MRLAPTCTALSTLALLTGCQTTPVPPTSPEVVGELRAGSGYLKGYLDRKQLPNSLALLPKPPAEGSPQQLADLATHRATRALRDTPRWQLADSDANLKWPHAASTFACALDIPVS
;
A
#
# COMPACT_ATOMS: atom_id res chain seq x y z
N MET A 1 2.70 -38.34 -61.91
CA MET A 1 2.91 -39.15 -60.69
C MET A 1 4.36 -39.06 -60.25
N ARG A 2 4.71 -38.10 -59.38
CA ARG A 2 5.87 -38.12 -58.45
C ARG A 2 5.55 -37.22 -57.26
N LEU A 3 5.62 -37.79 -56.07
CA LEU A 3 5.22 -37.21 -54.78
C LEU A 3 6.23 -36.15 -54.31
N ALA A 4 5.73 -35.06 -53.73
CA ALA A 4 6.50 -34.07 -52.97
C ALA A 4 6.57 -34.48 -51.48
N PRO A 5 7.75 -34.47 -50.82
CA PRO A 5 7.85 -34.70 -49.39
C PRO A 5 8.42 -33.46 -48.70
N THR A 6 7.59 -32.43 -48.48
CA THR A 6 7.96 -31.28 -47.64
C THR A 6 6.74 -30.80 -46.87
N CYS A 7 6.21 -31.64 -45.98
CA CYS A 7 5.08 -31.24 -45.13
C CYS A 7 5.05 -31.91 -43.74
N THR A 8 6.21 -32.16 -43.13
CA THR A 8 6.29 -32.79 -41.79
C THR A 8 7.17 -32.05 -40.78
N ALA A 9 7.59 -30.83 -41.07
CA ALA A 9 8.40 -30.03 -40.14
C ALA A 9 7.67 -28.82 -39.52
N LEU A 10 6.37 -28.63 -39.80
CA LEU A 10 5.61 -27.46 -39.35
C LEU A 10 4.55 -27.76 -38.28
N SER A 11 4.59 -28.93 -37.63
CA SER A 11 3.56 -29.35 -36.67
C SER A 11 3.99 -29.31 -35.20
N THR A 12 5.25 -28.96 -34.89
CA THR A 12 5.78 -29.02 -33.51
C THR A 12 5.87 -27.68 -32.78
N LEU A 13 5.55 -26.55 -33.40
CA LEU A 13 5.73 -25.21 -32.78
C LEU A 13 4.44 -24.56 -32.23
N ALA A 14 3.27 -25.22 -32.32
CA ALA A 14 1.99 -24.63 -31.93
C ALA A 14 1.49 -25.01 -30.52
N LEU A 15 2.25 -25.79 -29.73
CA LEU A 15 1.80 -26.35 -28.45
C LEU A 15 2.28 -25.61 -27.19
N LEU A 16 2.90 -24.43 -27.33
CA LEU A 16 3.45 -23.67 -26.19
C LEU A 16 2.68 -22.38 -25.84
N THR A 17 1.49 -22.14 -26.38
CA THR A 17 0.61 -21.07 -25.90
C THR A 17 -0.04 -21.49 -24.58
N GLY A 18 0.75 -21.46 -23.49
CA GLY A 18 0.21 -21.51 -22.14
C GLY A 18 -0.54 -20.21 -21.86
N CYS A 19 -1.87 -20.27 -21.83
CA CYS A 19 -2.68 -19.20 -21.26
C CYS A 19 -2.40 -19.12 -19.76
N GLN A 20 -1.45 -18.28 -19.34
CA GLN A 20 -1.36 -17.87 -17.94
C GLN A 20 -2.46 -16.84 -17.69
N THR A 21 -3.66 -17.30 -17.37
CA THR A 21 -4.70 -16.43 -16.79
C THR A 21 -4.37 -16.22 -15.33
N THR A 22 -3.54 -15.21 -15.03
CA THR A 22 -3.43 -14.74 -13.66
C THR A 22 -4.77 -14.12 -13.25
N PRO A 23 -5.29 -14.40 -12.04
CA PRO A 23 -6.45 -13.69 -11.53
C PRO A 23 -6.18 -12.19 -11.55
N VAL A 24 -7.10 -11.41 -12.11
CA VAL A 24 -7.00 -9.94 -12.08
C VAL A 24 -6.99 -9.50 -10.62
N PRO A 25 -5.98 -8.75 -10.16
CA PRO A 25 -5.94 -8.28 -8.79
C PRO A 25 -7.13 -7.37 -8.52
N PRO A 26 -7.72 -7.43 -7.31
CA PRO A 26 -8.83 -6.56 -6.97
C PRO A 26 -8.38 -5.11 -7.00
N THR A 27 -9.13 -4.27 -7.72
CA THR A 27 -8.91 -2.82 -7.80
C THR A 27 -9.92 -2.02 -6.99
N SER A 28 -10.82 -2.70 -6.25
CA SER A 28 -11.85 -2.05 -5.46
C SER A 28 -11.69 -2.36 -3.95
N PRO A 29 -11.85 -1.35 -3.08
CA PRO A 29 -11.77 -1.52 -1.62
C PRO A 29 -12.69 -2.62 -1.06
N GLU A 30 -13.86 -2.82 -1.66
CA GLU A 30 -14.87 -3.78 -1.20
C GLU A 30 -14.38 -5.22 -1.33
N VAL A 31 -13.62 -5.52 -2.40
CA VAL A 31 -13.08 -6.87 -2.64
C VAL A 31 -11.87 -7.14 -1.75
N VAL A 32 -11.02 -6.13 -1.50
CA VAL A 32 -9.90 -6.23 -0.55
C VAL A 32 -10.43 -6.41 0.89
N GLY A 33 -11.51 -5.69 1.22
CA GLY A 33 -12.11 -5.65 2.54
C GLY A 33 -11.25 -4.92 3.57
N GLU A 34 -11.77 -4.85 4.80
CA GLU A 34 -11.16 -4.06 5.87
C GLU A 34 -10.40 -4.90 6.90
N LEU A 35 -9.35 -4.33 7.49
CA LEU A 35 -8.58 -4.92 8.57
C LEU A 35 -9.48 -5.26 9.78
N ARG A 36 -10.40 -4.34 10.08
CA ARG A 36 -11.49 -4.50 11.05
C ARG A 36 -12.76 -4.02 10.37
N ALA A 37 -13.82 -4.82 10.41
CA ALA A 37 -15.10 -4.44 9.81
C ALA A 37 -15.63 -3.11 10.39
N GLY A 38 -16.02 -2.19 9.50
CA GLY A 38 -16.51 -0.85 9.80
C GLY A 38 -15.42 0.19 10.10
N SER A 39 -14.14 -0.14 9.91
CA SER A 39 -13.03 0.76 10.22
C SER A 39 -12.69 1.74 9.10
N GLY A 40 -12.98 1.38 7.84
CA GLY A 40 -12.52 2.10 6.65
C GLY A 40 -11.03 1.90 6.33
N TYR A 41 -10.34 1.01 7.04
CA TYR A 41 -8.92 0.69 6.80
C TYR A 41 -8.81 -0.65 6.07
N LEU A 42 -8.22 -0.64 4.88
CA LEU A 42 -8.12 -1.83 4.03
C LEU A 42 -7.11 -2.84 4.57
N LYS A 43 -7.33 -4.12 4.23
CA LYS A 43 -6.37 -5.19 4.53
C LYS A 43 -5.08 -5.01 3.72
N GLY A 44 -3.95 -5.27 4.38
CA GLY A 44 -2.67 -5.42 3.69
C GLY A 44 -2.53 -6.80 3.03
N TYR A 45 -1.48 -6.97 2.22
CA TYR A 45 -1.21 -8.21 1.48
C TYR A 45 -0.81 -9.40 2.36
N LEU A 46 -0.22 -9.14 3.53
CA LEU A 46 0.34 -10.18 4.40
C LEU A 46 -0.67 -10.61 5.47
N ASP A 47 -0.68 -11.91 5.79
CA ASP A 47 -1.36 -12.39 6.99
C ASP A 47 -0.69 -11.84 8.25
N ARG A 48 -1.45 -11.66 9.33
CA ARG A 48 -0.95 -11.11 10.60
C ARG A 48 0.23 -11.91 11.17
N LYS A 49 0.29 -13.22 10.93
CA LYS A 49 1.40 -14.09 11.39
C LYS A 49 2.70 -13.88 10.60
N GLN A 50 2.62 -13.25 9.43
CA GLN A 50 3.77 -12.96 8.55
C GLN A 50 4.35 -11.57 8.80
N LEU A 51 3.66 -10.71 9.57
CA LEU A 51 4.17 -9.39 9.90
C LEU A 51 5.43 -9.50 10.77
N PRO A 52 6.44 -8.63 10.57
CA PRO A 52 7.61 -8.58 11.45
C PRO A 52 7.20 -8.37 12.90
N ASN A 53 7.84 -9.10 13.82
CA ASN A 53 7.60 -8.92 15.25
C ASN A 53 8.23 -7.61 15.74
N SER A 54 7.47 -6.51 15.68
CA SER A 54 7.94 -5.18 16.06
C SER A 54 8.43 -5.10 17.50
N LEU A 55 7.86 -5.89 18.42
CA LEU A 55 8.30 -5.93 19.82
C LEU A 55 9.72 -6.51 19.98
N ALA A 56 10.12 -7.42 19.08
CA ALA A 56 11.47 -7.97 19.08
C ALA A 56 12.49 -7.06 18.37
N LEU A 57 12.02 -6.12 17.53
CA LEU A 57 12.87 -5.30 16.67
C LEU A 57 13.05 -3.87 17.17
N LEU A 58 12.01 -3.27 17.75
CA LEU A 58 12.01 -1.87 18.15
C LEU A 58 12.42 -1.71 19.62
N PRO A 59 13.11 -0.61 19.97
CA PRO A 59 13.34 -0.28 21.37
C PRO A 59 12.00 0.01 22.06
N LYS A 60 12.02 -0.03 23.41
CA LYS A 60 10.89 0.46 24.21
C LYS A 60 10.61 1.94 23.90
N PRO A 61 9.36 2.40 24.04
CA PRO A 61 9.06 3.82 23.95
C PRO A 61 9.90 4.61 24.96
N PRO A 62 10.14 5.91 24.72
CA PRO A 62 10.84 6.78 25.65
C PRO A 62 10.27 6.67 27.06
N ALA A 63 11.14 6.43 28.04
CA ALA A 63 10.73 6.35 29.43
C ALA A 63 10.23 7.71 29.92
N GLU A 64 9.31 7.70 30.88
CA GLU A 64 8.84 8.94 31.52
C GLU A 64 10.02 9.68 32.17
N GLY A 65 10.09 11.00 31.96
CA GLY A 65 11.16 11.86 32.43
C GLY A 65 12.49 11.75 31.63
N SER A 66 12.57 10.86 30.64
CA SER A 66 13.78 10.73 29.81
C SER A 66 13.99 11.95 28.90
N PRO A 67 15.24 12.25 28.49
CA PRO A 67 15.52 13.30 27.52
C PRO A 67 14.75 13.13 26.20
N GLN A 68 14.53 11.89 25.75
CA GLN A 68 13.79 11.57 24.53
C GLN A 68 12.30 11.92 24.68
N GLN A 69 11.67 11.57 25.81
CA GLN A 69 10.28 11.95 26.07
C GLN A 69 10.12 13.47 26.13
N LEU A 70 11.08 14.18 26.72
CA LEU A 70 11.07 15.65 26.77
C LEU A 70 11.20 16.27 25.37
N ALA A 71 12.03 15.68 24.50
CA ALA A 71 12.16 16.12 23.11
C ALA A 71 10.86 15.89 22.30
N ASP A 72 10.19 14.75 22.49
CA ASP A 72 8.88 14.46 21.88
C ASP A 72 7.83 15.49 22.32
N LEU A 73 7.78 15.80 23.63
CA LEU A 73 6.86 16.80 24.18
C LEU A 73 7.16 18.21 23.67
N ALA A 74 8.44 18.58 23.54
CA ALA A 74 8.83 19.87 22.99
C ALA A 74 8.37 20.02 21.53
N THR A 75 8.57 18.99 20.71
CA THR A 75 8.10 18.95 19.32
C THR A 75 6.57 19.05 19.26
N HIS A 76 5.86 18.27 20.08
CA HIS A 76 4.41 18.35 20.18
C HIS A 76 3.93 19.78 20.46
N ARG A 77 4.50 20.43 21.49
CA ARG A 77 4.14 21.81 21.87
C ARG A 77 4.43 22.80 20.75
N ALA A 78 5.60 22.71 20.10
CA ALA A 78 5.97 23.58 19.01
C ALA A 78 4.96 23.53 17.85
N THR A 79 4.46 22.33 17.50
CA THR A 79 3.46 22.19 16.42
C THR A 79 2.10 22.81 16.76
N ARG A 80 1.78 23.07 18.04
CA ARG A 80 0.48 23.66 18.41
C ARG A 80 0.31 25.09 17.91
N ALA A 81 1.41 25.81 17.70
CA ALA A 81 1.40 27.15 17.09
C ALA A 81 0.97 27.12 15.61
N LEU A 82 0.94 25.95 14.97
CA LEU A 82 0.49 25.81 13.59
C LEU A 82 -1.04 25.70 13.47
N ARG A 83 -1.80 25.58 14.58
CA ARG A 83 -3.27 25.51 14.51
C ARG A 83 -3.82 26.68 13.71
N ASP A 84 -4.88 26.39 12.95
CA ASP A 84 -5.58 27.34 12.06
C ASP A 84 -4.74 27.89 10.90
N THR A 85 -3.50 27.41 10.71
CA THR A 85 -2.69 27.71 9.52
C THR A 85 -2.99 26.74 8.38
N PRO A 86 -2.70 27.10 7.12
CA PRO A 86 -2.79 26.16 5.99
C PRO A 86 -1.97 24.89 6.19
N ARG A 87 -0.81 24.98 6.86
CA ARG A 87 0.00 23.78 7.14
C ARG A 87 -0.72 22.80 8.06
N TRP A 88 -1.46 23.30 9.05
CA TRP A 88 -2.26 22.47 9.94
C TRP A 88 -3.47 21.86 9.23
N GLN A 89 -4.15 22.62 8.37
CA GLN A 89 -5.24 22.09 7.54
C GLN A 89 -4.75 20.93 6.66
N LEU A 90 -3.56 21.05 6.06
CA LEU A 90 -2.94 19.94 5.33
C LEU A 90 -2.67 18.74 6.24
N ALA A 91 -2.12 18.95 7.44
CA ALA A 91 -1.85 17.85 8.38
C ALA A 91 -3.13 17.15 8.87
N ASP A 92 -4.23 17.90 9.04
CA ASP A 92 -5.54 17.35 9.38
C ASP A 92 -6.11 16.49 8.24
N SER A 93 -6.00 16.98 7.01
CA SER A 93 -6.32 16.19 5.81
C SER A 93 -5.45 14.92 5.72
N ASP A 94 -4.13 15.01 5.94
CA ASP A 94 -3.20 13.88 5.90
C ASP A 94 -3.50 12.82 6.96
N ALA A 95 -4.13 13.20 8.09
CA ALA A 95 -4.50 12.28 9.16
C ALA A 95 -5.66 11.35 8.79
N ASN A 96 -6.38 11.62 7.70
CA ASN A 96 -7.40 10.72 7.18
C ASN A 96 -6.76 9.60 6.33
N LEU A 97 -6.56 8.44 6.96
CA LEU A 97 -5.94 7.28 6.32
C LEU A 97 -6.93 6.35 5.60
N LYS A 98 -8.17 6.78 5.39
CA LYS A 98 -9.21 5.99 4.71
C LYS A 98 -9.12 6.15 3.20
N TRP A 99 -9.49 5.09 2.47
CA TRP A 99 -9.56 5.12 1.00
C TRP A 99 -10.87 5.79 0.53
N PRO A 100 -10.86 6.54 -0.59
CA PRO A 100 -9.73 6.80 -1.50
C PRO A 100 -8.79 7.95 -1.06
N HIS A 101 -9.14 8.68 0.00
CA HIS A 101 -8.43 9.90 0.42
C HIS A 101 -6.93 9.68 0.67
N ALA A 102 -6.55 8.62 1.36
CA ALA A 102 -5.14 8.32 1.64
C ALA A 102 -4.30 8.13 0.36
N ALA A 103 -4.90 7.62 -0.71
CA ALA A 103 -4.22 7.36 -1.97
C ALA A 103 -4.14 8.61 -2.85
N SER A 104 -5.21 9.42 -2.85
CA SER A 104 -5.27 10.64 -3.64
C SER A 104 -4.25 11.69 -3.20
N THR A 105 -3.79 11.67 -1.94
CA THR A 105 -2.70 12.52 -1.45
C THR A 105 -1.41 12.40 -2.28
N PHE A 106 -1.17 11.25 -2.94
CA PHE A 106 0.01 11.04 -3.77
C PHE A 106 -0.15 11.55 -5.22
N ALA A 107 -1.36 11.87 -5.66
CA ALA A 107 -1.64 12.20 -7.05
C ALA A 107 -0.82 13.41 -7.55
N CYS A 108 -0.70 14.46 -6.71
CA CYS A 108 0.08 15.66 -7.04
C CYS A 108 1.59 15.35 -7.18
N ALA A 109 2.14 14.52 -6.29
CA ALA A 109 3.57 14.18 -6.32
C ALA A 109 3.92 13.26 -7.50
N LEU A 110 2.98 12.41 -7.93
CA LEU A 110 3.16 11.45 -9.04
C LEU A 110 2.74 12.01 -10.39
N ASP A 111 2.08 13.17 -10.43
CA ASP A 111 1.50 13.79 -11.64
C ASP A 111 0.53 12.88 -12.41
N ILE A 112 -0.19 12.02 -11.67
CA ILE A 112 -1.23 11.14 -12.21
C ILE A 112 -2.41 11.05 -11.23
N PRO A 113 -3.65 10.85 -11.72
CA PRO A 113 -4.78 10.56 -10.84
C PRO A 113 -4.55 9.26 -10.05
N VAL A 114 -4.79 9.30 -8.74
CA VAL A 114 -4.78 8.14 -7.84
C VAL A 114 -6.03 8.22 -6.96
N SER A 115 -6.79 7.12 -6.88
CA SER A 115 -8.03 7.01 -6.09
C SER A 115 -8.23 5.59 -5.59
#